data_AF-A0A7W1FMX2-F1
#
_entry.id   AF-A0A7W1FMX2-F1
#
_cell.length_a   1.000
_cell.length_b   1.000
_cell.length_c   1.000
_cell.angle_alpha   90.00
_cell.angle_beta   90.00
_cell.angle_gamma   90.00
#
_symmetry.space_group_name_H-M   'P 1'
#
loop_
_entity.id
_entity.type
_entity.pdbx_description
1 polymer ?
#
loop_
_entity_poly.entity_id
_entity_poly.type
_entity_poly.pdbx_seq_one_letter_code
_entity_poly.pdbx_strand_id
1 'polypeptide(L)' 'MDVDKATQILKDLADDHAYPAMVIDRILIDLQRAHGHAAVNQVIDACELTRRFGIRKVWPDAKR' A
#
# COMPACT_ATOMS: atom_id res chain seq x y z
N MET A 1 0.16 -12.24 -2.04
CA MET A 1 -0.97 -11.33 -2.35
C MET A 1 -0.80 -10.85 -3.77
N ASP A 2 -1.88 -10.64 -4.52
CA ASP A 2 -1.83 -10.07 -5.87
C ASP A 2 -1.89 -8.52 -5.82
N VAL A 3 -1.27 -7.83 -6.78
CA VAL A 3 -1.21 -6.35 -6.81
C VAL A 3 -2.59 -5.73 -7.01
N ASP A 4 -3.41 -6.28 -7.91
CA ASP A 4 -4.75 -5.76 -8.19
C ASP A 4 -5.66 -5.98 -7.00
N LYS A 5 -5.55 -7.17 -6.38
CA LYS A 5 -6.28 -7.47 -5.15
C LYS A 5 -5.90 -6.54 -3.99
N ALA A 6 -4.60 -6.29 -3.78
CA ALA A 6 -4.14 -5.36 -2.75
C ALA A 6 -4.65 -3.94 -3.00
N THR A 7 -4.57 -3.48 -4.25
CA THR A 7 -5.04 -2.16 -4.68
C THR A 7 -6.54 -2.00 -4.42
N GLN A 8 -7.35 -3.01 -4.75
CA GLN A 8 -8.79 -2.96 -4.52
C GLN A 8 -9.12 -2.84 -3.03
N ILE A 9 -8.50 -3.68 -2.18
CA ILE A 9 -8.74 -3.64 -0.72
C ILE A 9 -8.38 -2.26 -0.15
N LEU A 10 -7.27 -1.66 -0.60
CA LEU A 10 -6.80 -0.36 -0.12
C LEU A 10 -7.62 0.82 -0.65
N LYS A 11 -8.23 0.69 -1.83
CA LYS A 11 -9.19 1.68 -2.36
C LYS A 11 -10.50 1.64 -1.57
N ASP A 12 -10.97 0.45 -1.23
CA ASP A 12 -12.24 0.26 -0.51
C ASP A 12 -12.13 0.50 1.01
N LEU A 13 -10.90 0.61 1.54
CA LEU A 13 -10.67 0.92 2.94
C LEU A 13 -11.23 2.29 3.29
N ALA A 14 -12.14 2.37 4.25
CA ALA A 14 -12.73 3.65 4.68
C ALA A 14 -11.69 4.55 5.38
N ASP A 15 -11.78 5.86 5.16
CA ASP A 15 -10.86 6.84 5.74
C ASP A 15 -11.00 6.94 7.28
N ASP A 16 -12.19 6.63 7.82
CA ASP A 16 -12.53 6.62 9.24
C ASP A 16 -12.39 5.22 9.89
N HIS A 17 -11.81 4.26 9.18
CA HIS A 17 -11.59 2.91 9.70
C HIS A 17 -10.81 2.98 11.02
N ALA A 18 -11.25 2.23 12.05
CA ALA A 18 -10.69 2.33 13.41
C ALA A 18 -9.18 2.01 13.49
N TYR A 19 -8.69 1.16 12.58
CA TYR A 19 -7.28 0.71 12.55
C TYR A 19 -6.73 0.64 11.12
N PRO A 20 -6.67 1.76 10.38
CA PRO A 20 -6.33 1.75 8.96
C PRO A 20 -4.84 1.38 8.76
N ALA A 21 -3.95 1.91 9.59
CA ALA A 21 -2.51 1.63 9.54
C ALA A 21 -2.20 0.12 9.66
N MET A 22 -2.87 -0.60 10.57
CA MET A 22 -2.65 -2.05 10.75
C MET A 22 -3.06 -2.85 9.51
N VAL A 23 -4.20 -2.51 8.90
CA VAL A 23 -4.69 -3.17 7.67
C VAL A 23 -3.74 -2.88 6.51
N ILE A 24 -3.34 -1.62 6.35
CA ILE A 24 -2.41 -1.18 5.32
C ILE A 24 -1.07 -1.90 5.47
N ASP A 25 -0.46 -1.88 6.66
CA ASP A 25 0.81 -2.54 6.94
C ASP A 25 0.77 -4.02 6.58
N ARG A 26 -0.31 -4.72 6.97
CA ARG A 26 -0.45 -6.14 6.65
C ARG A 26 -0.45 -6.39 5.14
N ILE A 27 -1.21 -5.58 4.39
CA ILE A 27 -1.30 -5.70 2.94
C ILE A 27 0.04 -5.38 2.28
N LEU A 28 0.70 -4.30 2.70
CA LEU A 28 1.98 -3.88 2.13
C LEU A 28 3.09 -4.92 2.42
N ILE A 29 3.10 -5.54 3.60
CA ILE A 29 4.04 -6.64 3.92
C ILE A 29 3.78 -7.86 3.01
N ASP A 30 2.52 -8.27 2.86
CA ASP A 30 2.17 -9.42 2.02
C ASP A 30 2.44 -9.14 0.53
N LEU A 31 2.33 -7.88 0.11
CA LEU A 31 2.67 -7.43 -1.24
C LEU A 31 4.19 -7.38 -1.46
N GLN A 32 4.94 -6.83 -0.51
CA GLN A 32 6.40 -6.77 -0.51
C GLN A 32 7.01 -8.17 -0.64
N ARG A 33 6.50 -9.14 0.12
CA ARG A 33 6.98 -10.53 0.08
C ARG A 33 6.76 -11.20 -1.27
N ALA A 34 5.71 -10.82 -1.99
CA ALA A 34 5.34 -11.43 -3.27
C ALA A 34 5.98 -10.75 -4.48
N HIS A 35 6.10 -9.40 -4.45
CA HIS A 35 6.44 -8.60 -5.64
C HIS A 35 7.58 -7.58 -5.41
N GLY A 36 8.09 -7.48 -4.18
CA GLY A 36 9.16 -6.56 -3.81
C GLY A 36 8.72 -5.12 -3.57
N HIS A 37 9.68 -4.24 -3.24
CA HIS A 37 9.43 -2.87 -2.82
C HIS A 37 8.83 -1.97 -3.91
N ALA A 38 9.13 -2.24 -5.19
CA ALA A 38 8.62 -1.45 -6.30
C ALA A 38 7.08 -1.52 -6.38
N ALA A 39 6.51 -2.71 -6.18
CA ALA A 39 5.07 -2.90 -6.14
C ALA A 39 4.42 -2.19 -4.95
N VAL A 40 5.09 -2.20 -3.79
CA VAL A 40 4.64 -1.46 -2.59
C VAL A 40 4.54 0.03 -2.88
N ASN A 41 5.58 0.63 -3.47
CA ASN A 41 5.57 2.05 -3.83
C ASN A 41 4.47 2.39 -4.84
N GLN A 42 4.26 1.54 -5.86
CA GLN A 42 3.18 1.71 -6.83
C GLN A 42 1.81 1.71 -6.17
N VAL A 43 1.56 0.80 -5.23
CA VAL A 43 0.29 0.70 -4.52
C VAL A 43 0.07 1.87 -3.56
N ILE A 44 1.12 2.34 -2.88
CA ILE A 44 1.05 3.56 -2.05
C ILE A 44 0.58 4.76 -2.88
N ASP A 45 1.10 4.92 -4.10
CA ASP A 45 0.69 6.00 -5.00
C ASP A 45 -0.72 5.78 -5.54
N ALA A 46 -1.01 4.60 -6.08
CA ALA A 46 -2.27 4.29 -6.75
C ALA A 46 -3.49 4.37 -5.82
N CYS A 47 -3.29 4.17 -4.51
CA CYS A 47 -4.34 4.27 -3.50
C CYS A 47 -4.28 5.59 -2.70
N GLU A 48 -3.40 6.52 -3.08
CA GLU A 48 -3.18 7.80 -2.42
C GLU A 48 -2.94 7.67 -0.90
N LEU A 49 -2.26 6.62 -0.44
CA LEU A 49 -2.15 6.30 0.98
C LEU A 49 -1.39 7.37 1.77
N THR A 50 -0.48 8.10 1.10
CA THR A 50 0.20 9.26 1.69
C THR A 50 -0.79 10.36 2.06
N ARG A 51 -1.77 10.64 1.19
CA ARG A 51 -2.77 11.70 1.39
C ARG A 51 -3.86 11.26 2.36
N ARG A 52 -4.36 10.02 2.21
CA ARG A 52 -5.51 9.50 2.96
C ARG A 52 -5.15 9.08 4.38
N PHE A 53 -3.99 8.45 4.56
CA PHE A 53 -3.63 7.80 5.81
C PHE A 53 -2.24 8.22 6.33
N GLY A 54 -1.53 9.11 5.64
CA GLY A 54 -0.17 9.55 6.03
C GLY A 54 0.92 8.51 5.80
N ILE A 55 0.64 7.42 5.06
CA ILE A 55 1.59 6.32 4.82
C ILE A 55 2.57 6.70 3.72
N ARG A 56 3.86 6.76 4.05
CA ARG A 56 4.92 7.24 3.15
C ARG A 56 5.71 6.09 2.54
N LYS A 57 6.23 6.30 1.33
CA LYS A 57 7.28 5.45 0.76
C LYS A 57 8.54 5.57 1.60
N VAL A 58 9.14 4.43 1.93
CA VAL A 58 10.41 4.37 2.67
C VAL A 58 11.55 3.75 1.85
N TRP A 59 11.22 3.13 0.71
CA TRP A 59 12.20 2.59 -0.23
C TRP A 59 12.32 3.50 -1.45
N PRO A 60 13.53 3.67 -2.02
CA PRO A 60 13.71 4.41 -3.25
C PRO A 60 12.94 3.75 -4.39
N ASP A 61 12.35 4.56 -5.27
CA ASP A 61 11.77 4.05 -6.51
C ASP A 61 12.86 3.36 -7.32
N ALA A 62 12.53 2.24 -7.97
CA ALA A 62 13.48 1.52 -8.80
C ALA A 62 14.05 2.49 -9.85
N LYS A 63 15.38 2.61 -9.90
CA LYS A 63 16.05 3.37 -10.97
C LYS A 63 15.63 2.71 -12.30
N ARG A 64 14.88 3.46 -13.10
CA ARG A 64 14.52 3.09 -14.47
C ARG A 64 15.78 2.91 -15.32
#